data_AF-A0A822D289-F1
#
_entry.id   AF-A0A822D289-F1
#
_cell.length_a   1.000
_cell.length_b   1.000
_cell.length_c   1.000
_cell.angle_alpha   90.00
_cell.angle_beta   90.00
_cell.angle_gamma   90.00
#
_symmetry.space_group_name_H-M   'P 1'
#
loop_
_entity.id
_entity.type
_entity.pdbx_description
1 polymer ?
#
loop_
_entity_poly.entity_id
_entity_poly.type
_entity_poly.pdbx_seq_one_letter_code
_entity_poly.pdbx_strand_id
1 'polypeptide(L)'
;AGRSRAQQAINLYANLDYLRPYFDVEPREVVQRLIRSLIPRRISREENVKPELYGPSMIVFTLAAILIYQMKLSSHSVQDGTLIGTSFLLCFGYWIGSSFAISTFSFICNTQLTLMQILSINGYALFSHCIVLLLATFIHTGYDHLLFYGLWTIVSGIAALRLVRFFFCFVLYWIW
;
A
#
# COMPACT_ATOMS: atom_id res chain seq x y z
N ALA A 1 6.26 19.74 -37.10
CA ALA A 1 6.82 19.10 -35.90
C ALA A 1 6.09 19.46 -34.58
N GLY A 2 5.65 20.71 -34.36
CA GLY A 2 5.02 21.14 -33.09
C GLY A 2 3.64 20.54 -32.76
N ARG A 3 2.76 20.35 -33.76
CA ARG A 3 1.40 19.79 -33.56
C ARG A 3 1.42 18.34 -33.00
N SER A 4 2.38 17.53 -33.43
CA SER A 4 2.52 16.14 -32.96
C SER A 4 2.96 16.06 -31.48
N ARG A 5 3.85 16.95 -31.04
CA ARG A 5 4.25 17.06 -29.62
C ARG A 5 3.12 17.60 -28.75
N ALA A 6 2.32 18.54 -29.27
CA ALA A 6 1.14 19.04 -28.58
C ALA A 6 0.07 17.95 -28.43
N GLN A 7 -0.20 17.15 -29.47
CA GLN A 7 -1.12 16.01 -29.36
C GLN A 7 -0.60 14.92 -28.42
N GLN A 8 0.70 14.64 -28.37
CA GLN A 8 1.28 13.72 -27.38
C GLN A 8 1.16 14.27 -25.95
N ALA A 9 1.43 15.56 -25.75
CA ALA A 9 1.24 16.20 -24.46
C ALA A 9 -0.25 16.19 -24.06
N ILE A 10 -1.16 16.56 -24.95
CA ILE A 10 -2.61 16.55 -24.69
C ILE A 10 -3.10 15.13 -24.41
N ASN A 11 -2.63 14.11 -25.13
CA ASN A 11 -2.99 12.71 -24.85
C ASN A 11 -2.42 12.24 -23.50
N LEU A 12 -1.21 12.68 -23.12
CA LEU A 12 -0.65 12.42 -21.78
C LEU A 12 -1.43 13.14 -20.67
N TYR A 13 -1.81 14.40 -20.89
CA TYR A 13 -2.62 15.20 -19.94
C TYR A 13 -4.05 14.66 -19.81
N ALA A 14 -4.67 14.22 -20.90
CA ALA A 14 -5.99 13.59 -20.90
C ALA A 14 -6.00 12.26 -20.13
N ASN A 15 -4.87 11.53 -20.16
CA ASN A 15 -4.68 10.31 -19.36
C ASN A 15 -4.39 10.63 -17.88
N LEU A 16 -3.88 11.82 -17.57
CA LEU A 16 -3.68 12.31 -16.21
C LEU A 16 -5.01 12.73 -15.56
N ASP A 17 -5.93 13.31 -16.34
CA ASP A 17 -7.31 13.57 -15.90
C ASP A 17 -8.09 12.27 -15.60
N TYR A 18 -7.72 11.14 -16.20
CA TYR A 18 -8.29 9.82 -15.82
C TYR A 18 -7.93 9.43 -14.39
N LEU A 19 -6.76 9.83 -13.88
CA LEU A 19 -6.31 9.54 -12.52
C LEU A 19 -6.88 10.52 -11.49
N ARG A 20 -7.23 11.74 -11.90
CA ARG A 20 -7.79 12.80 -11.05
C ARG A 20 -8.96 12.35 -10.15
N PRO A 21 -9.98 11.61 -10.62
CA PRO A 21 -11.07 11.15 -9.75
C PRO A 21 -10.63 10.15 -8.66
N TYR A 22 -9.48 9.47 -8.82
CA TYR A 22 -8.94 8.56 -7.81
C TYR A 22 -8.17 9.30 -6.70
N PHE A 23 -7.89 10.59 -6.89
CA PHE A 23 -7.21 11.47 -5.94
C PHE A 23 -8.14 12.48 -5.25
N ASP A 24 -9.39 12.61 -5.72
CA ASP A 24 -10.38 13.55 -5.19
C ASP A 24 -11.17 12.91 -4.03
N VAL A 25 -10.51 12.73 -2.88
CA VAL A 25 -11.10 12.12 -1.68
C VAL A 25 -10.83 12.99 -0.46
N GLU A 26 -11.84 13.16 0.38
CA GLU A 26 -11.71 13.92 1.62
C GLU A 26 -10.77 13.21 2.63
N PRO A 27 -9.83 13.93 3.28
CA PRO A 27 -8.91 13.33 4.24
C PRO A 27 -9.59 12.58 5.40
N ARG A 28 -10.77 13.05 5.82
CA ARG A 28 -11.56 12.39 6.88
C ARG A 28 -12.02 10.99 6.46
N GLU A 29 -12.41 10.84 5.20
CA GLU A 29 -12.84 9.56 4.64
C GLU A 29 -11.66 8.58 4.56
N VAL A 30 -10.48 9.07 4.17
CA VAL A 30 -9.25 8.27 4.16
C VAL A 30 -8.93 7.68 5.53
N VAL A 31 -9.05 8.47 6.60
CA VAL A 31 -8.80 8.01 7.98
C VAL A 31 -9.81 6.94 8.40
N GLN A 32 -11.09 7.13 8.09
CA GLN A 32 -12.11 6.13 8.39
C GLN A 32 -11.85 4.81 7.67
N ARG A 33 -11.42 4.87 6.40
CA ARG A 33 -11.05 3.69 5.60
C ARG A 33 -9.77 3.02 6.11
N LEU A 34 -8.81 3.79 6.61
CA LEU A 34 -7.59 3.32 7.25
C LEU A 34 -7.88 2.53 8.54
N ILE A 35 -8.74 3.06 9.41
CA ILE A 35 -9.16 2.34 10.63
C ILE A 35 -9.95 1.10 10.24
N ARG A 36 -10.80 1.20 9.20
CA ARG A 36 -11.51 0.05 8.65
C ARG A 36 -10.56 -0.97 8.02
N SER A 37 -9.38 -0.60 7.52
CA SER A 37 -8.40 -1.51 6.92
C SER A 37 -7.69 -2.39 7.95
N LEU A 38 -7.53 -1.89 9.19
CA LEU A 38 -6.92 -2.61 10.30
C LEU A 38 -7.79 -3.73 10.89
N ILE A 39 -9.12 -3.61 10.78
CA ILE A 39 -10.05 -4.59 11.37
C ILE A 39 -10.48 -5.60 10.30
N PRO A 40 -10.23 -6.91 10.46
CA PRO A 40 -10.67 -7.94 9.52
C PRO A 40 -12.20 -8.15 9.65
N ARG A 41 -12.98 -7.24 9.06
CA ARG A 41 -14.44 -7.34 9.01
C ARG A 41 -14.87 -8.27 7.87
N ARG A 42 -15.98 -9.00 8.06
CA ARG A 42 -16.62 -9.74 6.96
C ARG A 42 -17.02 -8.75 5.88
N ILE A 43 -16.45 -8.92 4.68
CA ILE A 43 -16.78 -8.11 3.51
C ILE A 43 -18.11 -8.63 2.98
N SER A 44 -19.15 -7.78 3.05
CA SER A 44 -20.45 -8.08 2.44
C SER A 44 -20.36 -7.86 0.93
N ARG A 45 -21.10 -8.68 0.17
CA ARG A 45 -21.18 -8.82 -1.30
C ARG A 45 -21.29 -7.52 -2.11
N GLU A 46 -21.65 -6.40 -1.48
CA GLU A 46 -21.94 -5.11 -2.11
C GLU A 46 -20.95 -3.99 -1.74
N GLU A 47 -19.92 -4.26 -0.94
CA GLU A 47 -18.87 -3.25 -0.68
C GLU A 47 -18.01 -3.12 -1.94
N ASN A 48 -18.52 -2.35 -2.92
CA ASN A 48 -17.79 -1.94 -4.10
C ASN A 48 -16.60 -1.12 -3.62
N VAL A 49 -15.44 -1.78 -3.52
CA VAL A 49 -14.20 -1.14 -3.08
C VAL A 49 -13.91 -0.04 -4.08
N LYS A 50 -14.19 1.20 -3.68
CA LYS A 50 -13.93 2.37 -4.50
C LYS A 50 -12.42 2.42 -4.71
N PRO A 51 -11.93 2.30 -5.95
CA PRO A 51 -10.51 2.44 -6.21
C PRO A 51 -10.12 3.88 -5.86
N GLU A 52 -9.22 4.04 -4.90
CA GLU A 52 -8.64 5.33 -4.52
C GLU A 52 -7.13 5.19 -4.42
N LEU A 53 -6.39 6.16 -4.95
CA LEU A 53 -4.92 6.15 -4.93
C LEU A 53 -4.34 7.16 -3.95
N TYR A 54 -5.11 8.19 -3.55
CA TYR A 54 -4.62 9.23 -2.64
C TYR A 54 -4.15 8.65 -1.30
N GLY A 55 -5.01 7.95 -0.57
CA GLY A 55 -4.67 7.33 0.72
C GLY A 55 -3.45 6.40 0.65
N PRO A 56 -3.45 5.39 -0.25
CA PRO A 56 -2.29 4.53 -0.51
C PRO A 56 -0.99 5.29 -0.75
N SER A 57 -1.01 6.31 -1.62
CA SER A 57 0.20 7.06 -1.94
C SER A 57 0.75 7.80 -0.72
N MET A 58 -0.12 8.41 0.09
CA MET A 58 0.26 9.07 1.36
C MET A 58 0.87 8.09 2.37
N ILE A 59 0.36 6.86 2.45
CA ILE A 59 0.91 5.81 3.31
C ILE A 59 2.32 5.43 2.85
N VAL A 60 2.54 5.27 1.55
CA VAL A 60 3.86 4.94 0.97
C VAL A 60 4.88 6.06 1.24
N PHE A 61 4.47 7.33 1.12
CA PHE A 61 5.32 8.45 1.51
C PHE A 61 5.66 8.44 3.00
N THR A 62 4.68 8.14 3.86
CA THR A 62 4.89 8.03 5.32
C THR A 62 5.85 6.88 5.65
N LEU A 63 5.71 5.74 4.98
CA LEU A 63 6.60 4.60 5.13
C LEU A 63 8.05 4.96 4.77
N ALA A 64 8.24 5.64 3.63
CA ALA A 64 9.56 6.11 3.21
C ALA A 64 10.17 7.08 4.24
N ALA A 65 9.37 7.99 4.79
CA ALA A 65 9.82 8.91 5.84
C ALA A 65 10.23 8.18 7.13
N ILE A 66 9.45 7.18 7.57
CA ILE A 66 9.78 6.35 8.75
C ILE A 66 11.10 5.61 8.53
N LEU A 67 11.33 5.05 7.33
CA LEU A 67 12.59 4.37 7.01
C LEU A 67 13.77 5.32 7.03
N ILE A 68 13.65 6.50 6.42
CA ILE A 68 14.71 7.53 6.45
C ILE A 68 14.99 7.95 7.90
N TYR A 69 13.95 8.08 8.73
CA TYR A 69 14.09 8.40 10.14
C TYR A 69 14.85 7.29 10.92
N GLN A 70 14.52 6.01 10.69
CA GLN A 70 15.26 4.89 11.30
C GLN A 70 16.75 4.92 10.94
N MET A 71 17.05 5.15 9.66
CA MET A 71 18.43 5.10 9.18
C MET A 71 19.28 6.24 9.76
N LYS A 72 18.67 7.43 9.96
CA LYS A 72 19.32 8.54 10.68
C LYS A 72 19.53 8.22 12.16
N LEU A 73 18.59 7.53 12.79
CA LEU A 73 18.72 7.10 14.20
C LEU A 73 19.83 6.05 14.39
N SER A 74 20.06 5.21 13.39
CA SER A 74 21.05 4.11 13.42
C SER A 74 22.52 4.54 13.18
N SER A 75 22.82 5.84 13.14
CA SER A 75 24.18 6.40 12.93
C SER A 75 24.95 5.78 11.75
N HIS A 76 24.27 5.42 10.66
CA HIS A 76 24.91 4.83 9.48
C HIS A 76 25.41 5.94 8.53
N SER A 77 26.72 5.99 8.26
CA SER A 77 27.36 7.06 7.47
C SER A 77 27.27 6.80 5.96
N VAL A 78 26.08 6.93 5.38
CA VAL A 78 25.88 6.83 3.93
C VAL A 78 25.51 8.20 3.36
N GLN A 79 25.87 8.44 2.11
CA GLN A 79 25.57 9.67 1.39
C GLN A 79 24.04 9.88 1.34
N ASP A 80 23.56 10.98 1.94
CA ASP A 80 22.12 11.24 2.16
C ASP A 80 21.28 11.10 0.88
N GLY A 81 21.83 11.41 -0.29
CA GLY A 81 21.15 11.31 -1.59
C GLY A 81 20.77 9.88 -1.99
N THR A 82 21.71 8.93 -1.85
CA THR A 82 21.44 7.50 -2.17
C THR A 82 20.48 6.90 -1.17
N LEU A 83 20.58 7.29 0.11
CA LEU A 83 19.75 6.79 1.19
C LEU A 83 18.26 7.09 0.98
N ILE A 84 17.97 8.34 0.61
CA ILE A 84 16.61 8.80 0.32
C ILE A 84 16.07 8.09 -0.91
N GLY A 85 16.88 8.00 -1.98
CA GLY A 85 16.50 7.31 -3.22
C GLY A 85 16.17 5.84 -3.02
N THR A 86 16.99 5.10 -2.27
CA THR A 86 16.75 3.67 -1.96
C THR A 86 15.49 3.48 -1.13
N SER A 87 15.24 4.35 -0.13
CA SER A 87 14.03 4.27 0.70
C SER A 87 12.76 4.45 -0.12
N PHE A 88 12.73 5.43 -1.02
CA PHE A 88 11.62 5.63 -1.94
C PHE A 88 11.46 4.48 -2.93
N LEU A 89 12.56 4.02 -3.53
CA LEU A 89 12.53 2.91 -4.49
C LEU A 89 11.99 1.63 -3.84
N LEU A 90 12.39 1.32 -2.60
CA LEU A 90 11.89 0.17 -1.86
C LEU A 90 10.41 0.32 -1.53
N CYS A 91 9.95 1.48 -1.05
CA CYS A 91 8.54 1.66 -0.67
C CYS A 91 7.62 1.62 -1.89
N PHE A 92 7.93 2.39 -2.94
CA PHE A 92 7.15 2.39 -4.18
C PHE A 92 7.27 1.08 -4.94
N GLY A 93 8.48 0.50 -5.02
CA GLY A 93 8.73 -0.78 -5.65
C GLY A 93 8.01 -1.93 -4.94
N TYR A 94 8.02 -1.95 -3.61
CA TYR A 94 7.27 -2.93 -2.83
C TYR A 94 5.78 -2.80 -3.07
N TRP A 95 5.22 -1.59 -3.04
CA TRP A 95 3.79 -1.37 -3.28
C TRP A 95 3.35 -1.75 -4.69
N ILE A 96 4.03 -1.26 -5.73
CA ILE A 96 3.68 -1.55 -7.12
C ILE A 96 3.95 -3.02 -7.45
N GLY A 97 5.11 -3.54 -7.04
CA GLY A 97 5.52 -4.91 -7.31
C GLY A 97 4.60 -5.94 -6.64
N SER A 98 4.25 -5.74 -5.36
CA SER A 98 3.30 -6.62 -4.67
C SER A 98 1.89 -6.53 -5.29
N SER A 99 1.45 -5.34 -5.70
CA SER A 99 0.15 -5.19 -6.38
C SER A 99 0.11 -5.91 -7.73
N PHE A 100 1.21 -5.90 -8.49
CA PHE A 100 1.33 -6.64 -9.74
C PHE A 100 1.37 -8.16 -9.52
N ALA A 101 2.07 -8.62 -8.48
CA ALA A 101 2.09 -10.02 -8.09
C ALA A 101 0.68 -10.52 -7.69
N ILE A 102 -0.04 -9.74 -6.87
CA ILE A 102 -1.42 -10.03 -6.48
C ILE A 102 -2.37 -9.99 -7.70
N SER A 103 -2.15 -9.07 -8.64
CA SER A 103 -2.92 -9.00 -9.88
C SER A 103 -2.72 -10.25 -10.75
N THR A 104 -1.47 -10.73 -10.88
CA THR A 104 -1.17 -11.98 -11.59
C THR A 104 -1.84 -13.17 -10.90
N PHE A 105 -1.80 -13.22 -9.56
CA PHE A 105 -2.48 -14.25 -8.78
C PHE A 105 -4.01 -14.20 -8.95
N SER A 106 -4.61 -13.00 -8.92
CA SER A 106 -6.03 -12.76 -9.17
C SER A 106 -6.45 -13.23 -10.57
N PHE A 107 -5.59 -13.05 -11.57
CA PHE A 107 -5.81 -13.54 -12.92
C PHE A 107 -5.84 -15.08 -12.98
N ILE A 108 -4.90 -15.74 -12.30
CA ILE A 108 -4.87 -17.22 -12.19
C ILE A 108 -6.13 -17.74 -11.48
N CYS A 109 -6.57 -17.06 -10.41
CA CYS A 109 -7.76 -17.40 -9.64
C CYS A 109 -9.09 -16.90 -10.27
N ASN A 110 -9.07 -16.39 -11.50
CA ASN A 110 -10.23 -15.88 -12.24
C ASN A 110 -11.11 -14.90 -11.44
N THR A 111 -10.48 -14.06 -10.62
CA THR A 111 -11.16 -13.08 -9.77
C THR A 111 -11.28 -11.74 -10.51
N GLN A 112 -12.49 -11.18 -10.59
CA GLN A 112 -12.80 -9.94 -11.32
C GLN A 112 -12.41 -8.65 -10.57
N LEU A 113 -11.16 -8.54 -10.11
CA LEU A 113 -10.66 -7.31 -9.48
C LEU A 113 -9.85 -6.49 -10.48
N THR A 114 -10.13 -5.19 -10.53
CA THR A 114 -9.33 -4.27 -11.34
C THR A 114 -7.99 -3.97 -10.67
N LEU A 115 -6.95 -3.69 -11.48
CA LEU A 115 -5.63 -3.34 -10.95
C LEU A 115 -5.69 -2.15 -9.99
N MET A 116 -6.53 -1.14 -10.26
CA MET A 116 -6.70 0.04 -9.41
C MET A 116 -7.28 -0.31 -8.03
N GLN A 117 -8.20 -1.28 -7.96
CA GLN A 117 -8.74 -1.78 -6.69
C GLN A 117 -7.68 -2.55 -5.90
N ILE A 118 -6.90 -3.41 -6.57
CA ILE A 118 -5.81 -4.16 -5.94
C ILE A 118 -4.76 -3.19 -5.38
N LEU A 119 -4.36 -2.19 -6.17
CA LEU A 119 -3.39 -1.16 -5.79
C LEU A 119 -3.86 -0.39 -4.55
N SER A 120 -5.16 -0.08 -4.49
CA SER A 120 -5.77 0.60 -3.35
C SER A 120 -5.77 -0.26 -2.09
N ILE A 121 -6.35 -1.47 -2.15
CA ILE A 121 -6.45 -2.40 -1.01
C ILE A 121 -5.06 -2.74 -0.46
N ASN A 122 -4.11 -3.04 -1.34
CA ASN A 122 -2.75 -3.38 -0.97
C ASN A 122 -2.03 -2.18 -0.33
N GLY A 123 -2.25 -0.97 -0.85
CA GLY A 123 -1.72 0.26 -0.24
C GLY A 123 -2.26 0.53 1.17
N TYR A 124 -3.54 0.27 1.41
CA TYR A 124 -4.12 0.36 2.76
C TYR A 124 -3.59 -0.70 3.72
N ALA A 125 -3.17 -1.86 3.22
CA ALA A 125 -2.52 -2.89 4.03
C ALA A 125 -1.12 -2.46 4.52
N LEU A 126 -0.40 -1.62 3.76
CA LEU A 126 0.91 -1.08 4.15
C LEU A 126 0.86 -0.21 5.41
N PHE A 127 -0.31 0.33 5.76
CA PHE A 127 -0.45 1.10 7.00
C PHE A 127 -0.12 0.29 8.26
N SER A 128 -0.43 -1.01 8.26
CA SER A 128 -0.04 -1.92 9.36
C SER A 128 1.49 -1.97 9.53
N HIS A 129 2.23 -1.98 8.42
CA HIS A 129 3.69 -2.00 8.43
C HIS A 129 4.27 -0.67 8.94
N CYS A 130 3.63 0.46 8.61
CA CYS A 130 4.00 1.76 9.17
C CYS A 130 3.87 1.77 10.70
N ILE A 131 2.77 1.25 11.25
CA ILE A 131 2.56 1.19 12.71
C ILE A 131 3.63 0.32 13.37
N VAL A 132 3.93 -0.86 12.81
CA VAL A 132 4.95 -1.76 13.36
C VAL A 132 6.32 -1.10 13.34
N LEU A 133 6.72 -0.49 12.23
CA LEU A 133 8.03 0.16 12.12
C LEU A 133 8.16 1.35 13.08
N LEU A 134 7.10 2.15 13.21
CA LEU A 134 7.07 3.25 14.17
C LEU A 134 7.17 2.72 15.60
N LEU A 135 6.39 1.71 15.98
CA LEU A 135 6.44 1.13 17.31
C LEU A 135 7.81 0.48 17.60
N ALA A 136 8.38 -0.22 16.61
CA ALA A 136 9.71 -0.78 16.69
C ALA A 136 10.77 0.28 16.98
N THR A 137 10.64 1.47 16.37
CA THR A 137 11.52 2.61 16.64
C THR A 137 11.54 2.97 18.12
N PHE A 138 10.35 3.04 18.75
CA PHE A 138 10.20 3.41 20.15
C PHE A 138 10.66 2.30 21.10
N ILE A 139 10.56 1.03 20.69
CA ILE A 139 10.93 -0.14 21.51
C ILE A 139 12.43 -0.49 21.38
N HIS A 140 13.10 -0.08 20.29
CA HIS A 140 14.51 -0.39 20.02
C HIS A 140 15.49 0.17 21.09
N THR A 141 15.01 0.96 22.03
CA THR A 141 15.78 1.51 23.15
C THR A 141 15.96 0.55 24.34
N GLY A 142 15.34 -0.65 24.38
CA GLY A 142 15.50 -1.49 25.58
C GLY A 142 15.16 -2.99 25.63
N TYR A 143 14.62 -3.66 24.59
CA TYR A 143 14.20 -5.08 24.72
C TYR A 143 14.43 -5.97 23.47
N ASP A 144 14.49 -7.30 23.72
CA ASP A 144 14.87 -8.40 22.83
C ASP A 144 14.28 -8.38 21.41
N HIS A 145 15.13 -8.72 20.42
CA HIS A 145 14.78 -8.88 19.00
C HIS A 145 13.54 -9.76 18.75
N LEU A 146 13.24 -10.68 19.67
CA LEU A 146 12.11 -11.60 19.59
C LEU A 146 10.76 -10.89 19.72
N LEU A 147 10.67 -9.83 20.53
CA LEU A 147 9.45 -9.01 20.64
C LEU A 147 9.20 -8.21 19.36
N PHE A 148 10.26 -7.72 18.72
CA PHE A 148 10.15 -7.03 17.43
C PHE A 148 9.59 -7.96 16.34
N TYR A 149 10.18 -9.15 16.17
CA TYR A 149 9.69 -10.11 15.17
C TYR A 149 8.30 -10.66 15.52
N GLY A 150 7.98 -10.85 16.80
CA GLY A 150 6.66 -11.26 17.26
C GLY A 150 5.59 -10.22 16.94
N LEU A 151 5.84 -8.95 17.22
CA LEU A 151 4.88 -7.87 16.97
C LEU A 151 4.74 -7.59 15.46
N TRP A 152 5.85 -7.70 14.71
CA TRP A 152 5.83 -7.63 13.25
C TRP A 152 5.00 -8.74 12.62
N THR A 153 5.18 -10.00 13.04
CA THR A 153 4.41 -11.14 12.50
C THR A 153 2.93 -11.07 12.89
N ILE A 154 2.60 -10.64 14.10
CA ILE A 154 1.20 -10.53 14.54
C ILE A 154 0.47 -9.41 13.79
N VAL A 155 1.00 -8.19 13.82
CA VAL A 155 0.31 -7.02 13.24
C VAL A 155 0.30 -7.07 11.71
N SER A 156 1.42 -7.46 11.09
CA SER A 156 1.49 -7.60 9.63
C SER A 156 0.77 -8.86 9.14
N GLY A 157 0.79 -9.94 9.93
CA GLY A 157 0.09 -11.19 9.64
C GLY A 157 -1.44 -11.04 9.69
N ILE A 158 -1.98 -10.27 10.63
CA ILE A 158 -3.42 -9.95 10.68
C ILE A 158 -3.84 -9.15 9.44
N ALA A 159 -3.00 -8.22 8.97
CA ALA A 159 -3.25 -7.47 7.74
C ALA A 159 -3.20 -8.38 6.49
N ALA A 160 -2.24 -9.30 6.42
CA ALA A 160 -2.15 -10.29 5.34
C ALA A 160 -3.33 -11.28 5.34
N LEU A 161 -3.78 -11.73 6.52
CA LEU A 161 -4.94 -12.60 6.67
C LEU A 161 -6.23 -11.98 6.13
N ARG A 162 -6.38 -10.64 6.16
CA ARG A 162 -7.51 -9.94 5.54
C ARG A 162 -7.53 -10.14 4.02
N LEU A 163 -6.38 -10.00 3.36
CA LEU A 163 -6.24 -10.22 1.91
C LEU A 163 -6.52 -11.68 1.55
N VAL A 164 -5.93 -12.62 2.27
CA VAL A 164 -6.15 -14.06 2.06
C VAL A 164 -7.62 -14.43 2.25
N ARG A 165 -8.28 -13.89 3.29
CA ARG A 165 -9.69 -14.15 3.54
C ARG A 165 -10.61 -13.55 2.46
N PHE A 166 -10.23 -12.42 1.87
CA PHE A 166 -10.93 -11.84 0.72
C PHE A 166 -10.85 -12.75 -0.50
N PHE A 167 -9.65 -13.21 -0.85
CA PHE A 167 -9.45 -14.17 -1.94
C PHE A 167 -10.15 -15.51 -1.69
N PHE A 168 -10.00 -16.08 -0.50
CA PHE A 168 -10.59 -17.38 -0.17
C PHE A 168 -12.13 -17.34 -0.18
N CYS A 169 -12.74 -16.26 0.32
CA CYS A 169 -14.20 -16.09 0.24
C CYS A 169 -14.70 -15.98 -1.21
N PHE A 170 -13.94 -15.34 -2.09
CA PHE A 170 -14.29 -15.21 -3.51
C PHE A 170 -14.12 -16.53 -4.25
N VAL A 171 -13.04 -17.27 -4.01
CA VAL A 171 -12.76 -18.58 -4.63
C VAL A 171 -13.76 -19.64 -4.18
N LEU A 172 -14.11 -19.72 -2.89
CA LEU A 172 -15.08 -20.69 -2.38
C LEU A 172 -16.48 -20.46 -2.98
N TYR A 173 -16.82 -19.21 -3.29
CA TYR A 173 -18.07 -18.84 -3.95
C TYR A 173 -18.05 -19.11 -5.47
N TRP A 174 -16.89 -19.13 -6.12
CA TRP A 174 -16.81 -19.52 -7.53
C TRP A 174 -17.00 -21.04 -7.74
N ILE A 175 -16.78 -21.83 -6.68
CA ILE A 175 -16.88 -23.29 -6.67
C ILE A 175 -18.30 -23.80 -6.37
N TRP A 176 -19.16 -22.97 -5.75
CA TRP A 176 -20.56 -23.30 -5.41
C TRP A 176 -21.55 -22.51 -6.26
#